data_AF-A0A8U0NN08-F1
#
_entry.id   AF-A0A8U0NN08-F1
#
_cell.length_a   1.000
_cell.length_b   1.000
_cell.length_c   1.000
_cell.angle_alpha   90.00
_cell.angle_beta   90.00
_cell.angle_gamma   90.00
#
_symmetry.space_group_name_H-M   'P 1'
#
loop_
_entity.id
_entity.type
_entity.pdbx_description
1 polymer ?
#
loop_
_entity_poly.entity_id
_entity_poly.type
_entity_poly.pdbx_seq_one_letter_code
_entity_poly.pdbx_strand_id
1 'polypeptide(L)'
;MQTHEGLYSDSSPGSRLSPAQRHRSESPRPAKQETKAMKPKGYSIQACQRSGRSQTPSRDSFYPPHRVRLPPAPQPRPSHHTSGFRSAHPGVLPALGTGNCGREPWSGSHGCPVVLRAVGHGCGPAGPMLQRALCLDPSSGLLKVRDRSFQLRQNLYLVGFGKAVLGMAAAAEELLGQHLVQGVISVPKGIRAAMEHAGKQEMLLKPHSRVQVFEGAEDNLPDRDALRAAVAIRQLAEGGGSALLPAPIPPVTLEEKQTLTKLLAARGANIQELNTIRKALSQLKGGGLAQAAYPAQVVSLILSDVVGDPVEVIASGPTVASVHSVQDCLHILNHYGLRAALPRSVKTVLAQSDSDPHGPHSCGHVLNVIIGSNALALAEAQRQAEALGYRAVVLSAAIQGDVKSVARFYGLLTRVAGAHLTPPVTRASVEEEAQLWELAAELHLPDLQLKEALEAVVEAGGPVCLLAGGEPTVQLQGSGKGGRNQELALRVGAELGQRPLGPLEVLFLSGGTDGQDGPTEAAGAWVVPELASQAAAEGLDVAAFLSRNDSHTFFRCFRGGAHLLHTGLTGTNVMDAHLLFLRPR
;
A
#
# COMPACT_ATOMS: atom_id res chain seq x y z
N MET A 1 10.42 81.67 3.21
CA MET A 1 10.98 81.49 1.85
C MET A 1 10.03 80.57 1.11
N GLN A 2 8.97 81.07 0.46
CA GLN A 2 8.94 81.61 -0.92
C GLN A 2 9.63 80.64 -1.91
N THR A 3 9.07 80.14 -3.03
CA THR A 3 7.98 80.64 -3.91
C THR A 3 7.84 79.74 -5.16
N HIS A 4 6.70 79.88 -5.87
CA HIS A 4 6.43 79.71 -7.33
C HIS A 4 6.18 78.28 -7.86
N GLU A 5 5.00 77.90 -8.39
CA GLU A 5 4.20 78.39 -9.55
C GLU A 5 4.85 78.23 -10.93
N GLY A 6 4.29 77.30 -11.73
CA GLY A 6 3.61 77.61 -13.01
C GLY A 6 4.42 77.72 -14.31
N LEU A 7 4.01 76.93 -15.31
CA LEU A 7 3.41 77.36 -16.59
C LEU A 7 3.96 76.75 -17.90
N TYR A 8 3.05 76.73 -18.90
CA TYR A 8 3.16 76.56 -20.37
C TYR A 8 3.40 75.12 -20.90
N SER A 9 2.55 74.40 -21.64
CA SER A 9 1.45 74.60 -22.62
C SER A 9 1.85 74.24 -24.06
N ASP A 10 0.96 73.48 -24.70
CA ASP A 10 0.67 73.38 -26.14
C ASP A 10 1.75 72.95 -27.14
N SER A 11 1.52 71.79 -27.79
CA SER A 11 0.87 71.75 -29.12
C SER A 11 0.94 70.33 -29.73
N SER A 12 -0.20 69.85 -30.21
CA SER A 12 -0.33 68.79 -31.22
C SER A 12 -0.70 69.47 -32.55
N PRO A 13 -0.44 68.91 -33.76
CA PRO A 13 -1.31 67.84 -34.27
C PRO A 13 -0.71 66.84 -35.31
N GLY A 14 -1.31 65.65 -35.38
CA GLY A 14 -1.81 65.09 -36.64
C GLY A 14 -0.97 64.07 -37.41
N SER A 15 -1.37 62.80 -37.37
CA SER A 15 -1.73 61.92 -38.53
C SER A 15 -1.65 60.43 -38.13
N ARG A 16 -2.81 59.78 -37.90
CA ARG A 16 -3.45 58.77 -38.79
C ARG A 16 -2.58 57.55 -39.15
N LEU A 17 -2.80 56.41 -38.47
CA LEU A 17 -3.43 55.17 -38.98
C LEU A 17 -3.17 53.98 -38.02
N SER A 18 -4.20 53.17 -37.83
CA SER A 18 -4.34 52.01 -36.93
C SER A 18 -4.06 50.68 -37.69
N PRO A 19 -4.30 49.44 -37.18
CA PRO A 19 -4.66 48.98 -35.82
C PRO A 19 -3.89 47.71 -35.32
N ALA A 20 -4.23 47.29 -34.08
CA ALA A 20 -4.17 45.92 -33.52
C ALA A 20 -2.77 45.39 -33.11
N GLN A 21 -2.55 44.79 -31.94
CA GLN A 21 -3.44 44.06 -31.04
C GLN A 21 -2.87 44.04 -29.60
N ARG A 22 -3.79 44.04 -28.64
CA ARG A 22 -3.53 44.07 -27.19
C ARG A 22 -3.03 42.71 -26.70
N HIS A 23 -1.92 42.68 -25.96
CA HIS A 23 -1.65 41.61 -24.99
C HIS A 23 -1.74 42.20 -23.58
N ARG A 24 -2.78 41.79 -22.84
CA ARG A 24 -2.89 42.00 -21.40
C ARG A 24 -1.97 41.01 -20.71
N SER A 25 -1.15 41.54 -19.82
CA SER A 25 -0.39 40.85 -18.79
C SER A 25 -1.34 40.12 -17.82
N GLU A 26 -1.29 38.80 -17.76
CA GLU A 26 -1.80 38.02 -16.63
C GLU A 26 -0.62 37.66 -15.71
N SER A 27 -0.69 38.18 -14.49
CA SER A 27 0.18 37.86 -13.36
C SER A 27 0.05 36.38 -12.94
N PRO A 28 1.15 35.68 -12.61
CA PRO A 28 1.12 34.26 -12.30
C PRO A 28 0.44 33.99 -10.94
N ARG A 29 -0.51 33.06 -10.95
CA ARG A 29 -1.16 32.52 -9.73
C ARG A 29 -0.14 31.71 -8.92
N PRO A 30 -0.16 31.78 -7.58
CA PRO A 30 0.75 31.00 -6.75
C PRO A 30 0.50 29.49 -6.92
N ALA A 31 1.60 28.74 -7.00
CA ALA A 31 1.64 27.30 -7.18
C ALA A 31 0.80 26.59 -6.10
N LYS A 32 -0.13 25.74 -6.53
CA LYS A 32 -0.86 24.83 -5.65
C LYS A 32 0.10 23.73 -5.21
N GLN A 33 0.42 23.67 -3.91
CA GLN A 33 0.91 22.44 -3.28
C GLN A 33 -0.22 21.41 -3.28
N GLU A 34 -0.27 20.54 -4.29
CA GLU A 34 -1.02 19.29 -4.20
C GLU A 34 -0.09 18.19 -3.69
N THR A 35 0.10 18.13 -2.37
CA THR A 35 0.60 16.93 -1.72
C THR A 35 -0.47 15.83 -1.85
N LYS A 36 -0.32 14.92 -2.82
CA LYS A 36 -1.03 13.62 -2.80
C LYS A 36 -0.43 12.77 -1.68
N ALA A 37 -0.72 13.13 -0.43
CA ALA A 37 -0.40 12.33 0.74
C ALA A 37 -1.29 11.07 0.73
N MET A 38 -0.70 9.93 0.39
CA MET A 38 -1.36 8.63 0.43
C MET A 38 -1.65 8.26 1.90
N LYS A 39 -2.88 7.80 2.17
CA LYS A 39 -3.36 7.44 3.51
C LYS A 39 -2.59 6.23 4.06
N PRO A 40 -2.30 6.13 5.37
CA PRO A 40 -1.90 4.87 5.99
C PRO A 40 -3.09 3.88 5.93
N LYS A 41 -2.91 2.73 5.28
CA LYS A 41 -3.96 1.74 4.95
C LYS A 41 -3.72 0.47 5.77
N GLY A 42 -4.36 0.39 6.92
CA GLY A 42 -4.44 -0.90 7.61
C GLY A 42 -5.50 -1.80 6.99
N TYR A 43 -5.15 -3.09 6.87
CA TYR A 43 -6.06 -4.14 6.47
C TYR A 43 -6.21 -5.08 7.65
N SER A 44 -7.43 -5.33 8.11
CA SER A 44 -7.67 -6.33 9.15
C SER A 44 -8.76 -7.30 8.75
N ILE A 45 -8.55 -8.61 8.96
CA ILE A 45 -9.65 -9.57 9.13
C ILE A 45 -9.88 -9.81 10.60
N GLN A 46 -11.15 -9.74 11.03
CA GLN A 46 -11.53 -9.95 12.42
C GLN A 46 -12.46 -11.15 12.56
N ALA A 47 -12.10 -12.08 13.44
CA ALA A 47 -12.92 -13.23 13.80
C ALA A 47 -13.53 -13.01 15.19
N CYS A 48 -14.86 -12.95 15.28
CA CYS A 48 -15.60 -12.89 16.54
C CYS A 48 -16.09 -14.27 16.97
N GLN A 49 -15.75 -14.73 18.19
CA GLN A 49 -16.28 -15.95 18.80
C GLN A 49 -17.36 -15.61 19.86
N ARG A 50 -18.60 -16.07 19.67
CA ARG A 50 -19.68 -15.91 20.67
C ARG A 50 -19.83 -17.11 21.61
N SER A 51 -19.99 -16.86 22.91
CA SER A 51 -20.36 -17.87 23.91
C SER A 51 -21.89 -18.02 23.98
N GLY A 52 -22.41 -19.20 23.62
CA GLY A 52 -23.84 -19.50 23.74
C GLY A 52 -24.25 -19.82 25.18
N ARG A 53 -25.22 -19.08 25.73
CA ARG A 53 -26.07 -19.56 26.84
C ARG A 53 -27.51 -19.62 26.32
N SER A 54 -28.01 -20.83 26.20
CA SER A 54 -29.39 -21.15 25.87
C SER A 54 -30.32 -20.83 27.04
N GLN A 55 -31.37 -20.05 26.80
CA GLN A 55 -32.59 -20.11 27.59
C GLN A 55 -33.76 -20.29 26.62
N THR A 56 -34.29 -21.51 26.59
CA THR A 56 -35.57 -21.85 25.99
C THR A 56 -36.71 -21.41 26.92
N PRO A 57 -37.88 -21.09 26.35
CA PRO A 57 -39.14 -21.46 26.99
C PRO A 57 -39.96 -22.40 26.10
N SER A 58 -40.49 -23.42 26.76
CA SER A 58 -41.37 -24.50 26.29
C SER A 58 -42.85 -24.09 26.22
N ARG A 59 -43.60 -24.69 25.28
CA ARG A 59 -44.94 -25.35 25.38
C ARG A 59 -45.63 -25.36 24.00
N ASP A 60 -45.81 -26.53 23.37
CA ASP A 60 -47.02 -27.40 23.35
C ASP A 60 -48.23 -26.71 22.66
N SER A 61 -48.90 -27.21 21.60
CA SER A 61 -49.37 -28.58 21.31
C SER A 61 -50.22 -28.66 19.98
N PHE A 62 -50.45 -29.90 19.48
CA PHE A 62 -51.53 -30.45 18.60
C PHE A 62 -51.47 -30.47 17.03
N TYR A 63 -50.97 -31.59 16.46
CA TYR A 63 -51.56 -32.64 15.52
C TYR A 63 -52.41 -32.28 14.23
N PRO A 64 -52.58 -33.18 13.20
CA PRO A 64 -52.03 -33.07 11.81
C PRO A 64 -53.05 -33.48 10.68
N PRO A 65 -52.75 -34.34 9.66
CA PRO A 65 -52.06 -34.11 8.36
C PRO A 65 -52.91 -34.45 7.11
N HIS A 66 -52.41 -34.15 5.90
CA HIS A 66 -52.83 -34.87 4.67
C HIS A 66 -51.66 -35.22 3.73
N ARG A 67 -51.60 -36.51 3.36
CA ARG A 67 -50.75 -37.16 2.34
C ARG A 67 -51.41 -37.16 0.96
N VAL A 68 -50.65 -37.05 -0.13
CA VAL A 68 -50.85 -37.74 -1.44
C VAL A 68 -49.48 -37.86 -2.15
N ARG A 69 -48.82 -39.04 -2.18
CA ARG A 69 -48.68 -40.09 -3.24
C ARG A 69 -48.05 -39.68 -4.61
N LEU A 70 -46.92 -40.33 -4.92
CA LEU A 70 -46.16 -40.46 -6.20
C LEU A 70 -46.88 -41.36 -7.23
N PRO A 71 -46.50 -41.45 -8.53
CA PRO A 71 -45.42 -42.37 -9.02
C PRO A 71 -44.72 -41.88 -10.35
N PRO A 72 -44.05 -42.71 -11.19
CA PRO A 72 -42.59 -42.79 -11.32
C PRO A 72 -42.01 -42.52 -12.75
N ALA A 73 -40.68 -42.62 -12.88
CA ALA A 73 -39.86 -42.38 -14.09
C ALA A 73 -39.99 -43.43 -15.21
N PRO A 74 -39.49 -43.10 -16.43
CA PRO A 74 -38.76 -44.08 -17.23
C PRO A 74 -37.50 -43.54 -17.96
N GLN A 75 -36.51 -44.43 -18.18
CA GLN A 75 -35.50 -44.46 -19.26
C GLN A 75 -35.96 -45.55 -20.29
N PRO A 76 -35.44 -45.72 -21.56
CA PRO A 76 -34.04 -45.54 -22.03
C PRO A 76 -33.76 -45.11 -23.52
N ARG A 77 -32.48 -44.72 -23.82
CA ARG A 77 -31.56 -44.89 -25.02
C ARG A 77 -32.06 -44.86 -26.51
N PRO A 78 -31.21 -44.81 -27.59
CA PRO A 78 -29.87 -44.20 -27.87
C PRO A 78 -29.73 -43.47 -29.26
N SER A 79 -28.52 -42.92 -29.52
CA SER A 79 -27.78 -42.69 -30.81
C SER A 79 -28.29 -41.76 -31.93
N HIS A 80 -27.45 -40.79 -32.36
CA HIS A 80 -26.95 -40.63 -33.75
C HIS A 80 -25.79 -39.61 -33.86
N HIS A 81 -24.83 -39.92 -34.74
CA HIS A 81 -23.71 -39.10 -35.27
C HIS A 81 -24.20 -37.77 -35.92
N THR A 82 -23.43 -36.69 -36.09
CA THR A 82 -22.25 -36.49 -36.95
C THR A 82 -21.64 -35.08 -36.77
N SER A 83 -20.33 -34.95 -37.06
CA SER A 83 -19.56 -33.78 -37.60
C SER A 83 -19.81 -32.38 -36.99
N GLY A 84 -18.85 -31.66 -36.41
CA GLY A 84 -17.47 -31.43 -36.86
C GLY A 84 -17.34 -29.97 -37.29
N PHE A 85 -16.63 -29.12 -36.55
CA PHE A 85 -15.95 -27.92 -37.05
C PHE A 85 -14.94 -27.40 -36.02
N ARG A 86 -13.72 -27.13 -36.49
CA ARG A 86 -12.57 -26.58 -35.76
C ARG A 86 -12.66 -25.06 -35.67
N SER A 87 -12.22 -24.48 -34.55
CA SER A 87 -11.58 -23.16 -34.47
C SER A 87 -10.62 -23.19 -33.25
N ALA A 88 -9.33 -23.43 -33.46
CA ALA A 88 -8.28 -22.43 -33.72
C ALA A 88 -8.00 -21.50 -32.53
N HIS A 89 -7.20 -21.99 -31.58
CA HIS A 89 -6.35 -21.17 -30.71
C HIS A 89 -5.09 -20.76 -31.47
N PRO A 90 -4.56 -19.55 -31.26
CA PRO A 90 -3.14 -19.29 -31.43
C PRO A 90 -2.51 -18.90 -30.09
N GLY A 91 -1.74 -19.82 -29.53
CA GLY A 91 -0.57 -19.46 -28.74
C GLY A 91 0.63 -19.41 -29.68
N VAL A 92 1.41 -18.33 -29.65
CA VAL A 92 2.76 -18.28 -30.24
C VAL A 92 3.64 -17.35 -29.40
N LEU A 93 4.59 -17.96 -28.70
CA LEU A 93 5.87 -17.39 -28.28
C LEU A 93 6.71 -17.04 -29.52
N PRO A 94 7.50 -15.95 -29.56
CA PRO A 94 8.56 -15.83 -30.54
C PRO A 94 9.90 -16.33 -29.97
N ALA A 95 10.35 -17.42 -30.61
CA ALA A 95 11.69 -17.72 -31.11
C ALA A 95 12.93 -17.05 -30.46
N LEU A 96 13.78 -17.91 -29.91
CA LEU A 96 15.21 -17.71 -29.66
C LEU A 96 15.97 -17.61 -31.00
N GLY A 97 16.55 -16.45 -31.27
CA GLY A 97 17.56 -16.26 -32.32
C GLY A 97 18.96 -16.41 -31.73
N THR A 98 19.68 -17.44 -32.17
CA THR A 98 21.12 -17.61 -31.91
C THR A 98 21.90 -16.59 -32.74
N GLY A 99 22.37 -15.53 -32.09
CA GLY A 99 23.23 -14.50 -32.67
C GLY A 99 24.23 -14.03 -31.62
N ASN A 100 25.50 -14.09 -31.98
CA ASN A 100 26.67 -13.82 -31.15
C ASN A 100 26.64 -12.39 -30.56
N CYS A 101 26.22 -12.24 -29.30
CA CYS A 101 26.23 -10.97 -28.56
C CYS A 101 27.07 -11.12 -27.30
N GLY A 102 27.97 -10.15 -27.10
CA GLY A 102 28.97 -10.14 -26.03
C GLY A 102 28.39 -10.30 -24.63
N ARG A 103 29.22 -10.84 -23.74
CA ARG A 103 28.96 -11.13 -22.32
C ARG A 103 28.24 -9.96 -21.61
N GLU A 104 26.93 -10.08 -21.40
CA GLU A 104 26.20 -9.22 -20.47
C GLU A 104 26.45 -9.65 -19.02
N PRO A 105 26.78 -8.75 -18.08
CA PRO A 105 27.30 -9.13 -16.75
C PRO A 105 26.28 -9.81 -15.83
N TRP A 106 24.99 -9.74 -16.16
CA TRP A 106 23.87 -10.36 -15.42
C TRP A 106 23.06 -11.35 -16.30
N SER A 107 23.67 -11.87 -17.36
CA SER A 107 23.06 -12.82 -18.33
C SER A 107 22.81 -14.24 -17.79
N GLY A 108 22.99 -14.46 -16.49
CA GLY A 108 22.28 -15.53 -15.80
C GLY A 108 20.80 -15.17 -15.76
N SER A 109 20.08 -15.43 -16.84
CA SER A 109 18.66 -15.16 -17.11
C SER A 109 17.68 -15.76 -16.07
N HIS A 110 18.16 -16.21 -14.92
CA HIS A 110 17.43 -16.88 -13.84
C HIS A 110 17.70 -16.26 -12.45
N GLY A 111 18.59 -15.26 -12.29
CA GLY A 111 18.90 -14.70 -10.96
C GLY A 111 18.02 -13.51 -10.55
N CYS A 112 18.18 -12.39 -11.26
CA CYS A 112 17.45 -11.13 -10.99
C CYS A 112 15.91 -11.28 -11.10
N PRO A 113 15.35 -11.99 -12.10
CA PRO A 113 13.91 -12.26 -12.16
C PRO A 113 13.41 -13.16 -11.02
N VAL A 114 14.26 -14.01 -10.43
CA VAL A 114 13.84 -14.96 -9.39
C VAL A 114 13.85 -14.33 -8.01
N VAL A 115 14.78 -13.43 -7.68
CA VAL A 115 14.71 -12.64 -6.43
C VAL A 115 13.52 -11.66 -6.48
N LEU A 116 13.21 -11.11 -7.66
CA LEU A 116 12.00 -10.31 -7.90
C LEU A 116 10.70 -11.11 -7.78
N ARG A 117 10.67 -12.29 -8.40
CA ARG A 117 9.61 -13.25 -8.16
C ARG A 117 9.55 -13.58 -6.68
N ALA A 118 10.64 -13.77 -5.98
CA ALA A 118 10.66 -14.03 -4.54
C ALA A 118 10.14 -12.85 -3.70
N VAL A 119 10.36 -11.59 -4.09
CA VAL A 119 9.71 -10.43 -3.47
C VAL A 119 8.20 -10.44 -3.78
N GLY A 120 7.79 -10.72 -5.02
CA GLY A 120 6.37 -10.85 -5.41
C GLY A 120 5.65 -12.11 -4.89
N HIS A 121 6.38 -13.19 -4.62
CA HIS A 121 5.91 -14.49 -4.10
C HIS A 121 6.03 -14.55 -2.58
N GLY A 122 7.01 -13.87 -1.98
CA GLY A 122 7.16 -13.64 -0.54
C GLY A 122 6.16 -12.62 -0.02
N CYS A 123 5.88 -11.59 -0.82
CA CYS A 123 4.65 -10.80 -0.79
C CYS A 123 3.48 -11.51 -1.49
N GLY A 124 3.48 -12.85 -1.56
CA GLY A 124 2.47 -13.63 -2.28
C GLY A 124 1.03 -13.28 -1.86
N PRO A 125 0.03 -13.89 -2.52
CA PRO A 125 -1.38 -13.60 -2.23
C PRO A 125 -1.64 -13.54 -0.74
N ALA A 126 -2.52 -12.65 -0.30
CA ALA A 126 -2.80 -12.49 1.12
C ALA A 126 -3.27 -13.80 1.82
N GLY A 127 -3.71 -14.80 1.03
CA GLY A 127 -4.05 -16.15 1.48
C GLY A 127 -2.89 -16.93 2.13
N PRO A 128 -1.77 -17.21 1.44
CA PRO A 128 -0.57 -17.78 2.06
C PRO A 128 -0.11 -17.09 3.35
N MET A 129 -0.17 -15.76 3.44
CA MET A 129 0.16 -15.03 4.68
C MET A 129 -0.77 -15.42 5.83
N LEU A 130 -2.06 -15.53 5.55
CA LEU A 130 -3.08 -15.95 6.49
C LEU A 130 -2.91 -17.43 6.91
N GLN A 131 -2.59 -18.32 5.96
CA GLN A 131 -2.35 -19.74 6.22
C GLN A 131 -1.09 -20.01 7.07
N ARG A 132 -0.09 -19.12 7.03
CA ARG A 132 1.07 -19.20 7.94
C ARG A 132 0.72 -18.75 9.37
N ALA A 133 -0.23 -17.83 9.51
CA ALA A 133 -0.63 -17.28 10.80
C ALA A 133 -1.72 -18.11 11.52
N LEU A 134 -2.54 -18.84 10.75
CA LEU A 134 -3.67 -19.61 11.23
C LEU A 134 -3.49 -21.10 10.93
N CYS A 135 -3.70 -21.94 11.94
CA CYS A 135 -3.79 -23.38 11.77
C CYS A 135 -5.09 -23.88 12.39
N LEU A 136 -5.97 -24.48 11.59
CA LEU A 136 -7.20 -25.11 12.08
C LEU A 136 -7.02 -26.61 12.07
N ASP A 137 -7.24 -27.26 13.21
CA ASP A 137 -7.47 -28.71 13.25
C ASP A 137 -8.95 -28.98 12.94
N PRO A 138 -9.28 -29.58 11.78
CA PRO A 138 -10.66 -29.82 11.38
C PRO A 138 -11.37 -30.87 12.25
N SER A 139 -10.61 -31.74 12.94
CA SER A 139 -11.17 -32.82 13.76
C SER A 139 -11.64 -32.31 15.12
N SER A 140 -10.83 -31.46 15.76
CA SER A 140 -11.16 -30.85 17.06
C SER A 140 -11.90 -29.52 16.91
N GLY A 141 -11.82 -28.85 15.76
CA GLY A 141 -12.28 -27.47 15.58
C GLY A 141 -11.40 -26.44 16.31
N LEU A 142 -10.19 -26.81 16.71
CA LEU A 142 -9.25 -25.93 17.40
C LEU A 142 -8.50 -25.05 16.40
N LEU A 143 -8.73 -23.74 16.47
CA LEU A 143 -8.00 -22.74 15.69
C LEU A 143 -6.82 -22.20 16.50
N LYS A 144 -5.61 -22.42 16.01
CA LYS A 144 -4.38 -21.84 16.56
C LYS A 144 -4.02 -20.57 15.78
N VAL A 145 -3.76 -19.50 16.52
CA VAL A 145 -3.29 -18.20 16.02
C VAL A 145 -2.05 -17.82 16.80
N ARG A 146 -0.87 -17.95 16.18
CA ARG A 146 0.42 -17.91 16.88
C ARG A 146 0.41 -18.81 18.12
N ASP A 147 0.51 -18.23 19.31
CA ASP A 147 0.61 -18.96 20.59
C ASP A 147 -0.74 -19.12 21.31
N ARG A 148 -1.85 -18.64 20.72
CA ARG A 148 -3.19 -18.76 21.28
C ARG A 148 -4.04 -19.76 20.52
N SER A 149 -4.95 -20.41 21.24
CA SER A 149 -5.87 -21.39 20.68
C SER A 149 -7.32 -21.04 21.00
N PHE A 150 -8.19 -21.22 20.02
CA PHE A 150 -9.61 -20.86 20.07
C PHE A 150 -10.44 -22.05 19.62
N GLN A 151 -11.38 -22.47 20.47
CA GLN A 151 -12.28 -23.58 20.15
C GLN A 151 -13.44 -23.10 19.26
N LEU A 152 -13.43 -23.44 17.98
CA LEU A 152 -14.51 -23.06 17.08
C LEU A 152 -15.73 -23.98 17.26
N ARG A 153 -16.92 -23.38 17.21
CA ARG A 153 -18.22 -24.08 17.34
C ARG A 153 -19.25 -23.54 16.35
N GLN A 154 -18.84 -23.34 15.10
CA GLN A 154 -19.69 -22.77 14.04
C GLN A 154 -20.28 -21.41 14.46
N ASN A 155 -19.42 -20.59 15.04
CA ASN A 155 -19.76 -19.34 15.69
C ASN A 155 -18.79 -18.22 15.32
N LEU A 156 -18.14 -18.34 14.17
CA LEU A 156 -17.15 -17.37 13.70
C LEU A 156 -17.80 -16.41 12.69
N TYR A 157 -17.61 -15.12 12.94
CA TYR A 157 -18.02 -14.04 12.04
C TYR A 157 -16.79 -13.36 11.49
N LEU A 158 -16.77 -13.12 10.18
CA LEU A 158 -15.64 -12.51 9.49
C LEU A 158 -15.95 -11.06 9.12
N VAL A 159 -15.07 -10.17 9.52
CA VAL A 159 -15.14 -8.76 9.14
C VAL A 159 -13.85 -8.39 8.44
N GLY A 160 -13.88 -7.64 7.35
CA GLY A 160 -12.65 -7.08 6.79
C GLY A 160 -12.82 -5.80 6.00
N PHE A 161 -11.75 -5.02 5.87
CA PHE A 161 -11.74 -3.82 5.04
C PHE A 161 -10.38 -3.52 4.39
N GLY A 162 -10.43 -3.06 3.15
CA GLY A 162 -9.32 -2.55 2.34
C GLY A 162 -8.88 -3.46 1.20
N LYS A 163 -7.79 -3.10 0.51
CA LYS A 163 -7.40 -3.63 -0.81
C LYS A 163 -7.12 -5.14 -0.79
N ALA A 164 -6.33 -5.62 0.17
CA ALA A 164 -5.92 -7.03 0.24
C ALA A 164 -7.02 -7.96 0.78
N VAL A 165 -8.10 -7.42 1.33
CA VAL A 165 -9.08 -8.19 2.10
C VAL A 165 -9.88 -9.17 1.25
N LEU A 166 -10.06 -8.89 -0.05
CA LEU A 166 -10.75 -9.83 -0.94
C LEU A 166 -10.08 -11.20 -0.95
N GLY A 167 -8.77 -11.24 -1.21
CA GLY A 167 -7.98 -12.48 -1.19
C GLY A 167 -7.84 -13.08 0.21
N MET A 168 -7.72 -12.24 1.25
CA MET A 168 -7.70 -12.73 2.63
C MET A 168 -9.01 -13.43 3.01
N ALA A 169 -10.16 -12.89 2.58
CA ALA A 169 -11.47 -13.45 2.89
C ALA A 169 -11.72 -14.77 2.16
N ALA A 170 -11.27 -14.88 0.89
CA ALA A 170 -11.31 -16.13 0.14
C ALA A 170 -10.51 -17.24 0.85
N ALA A 171 -9.29 -16.94 1.28
CA ALA A 171 -8.46 -17.89 2.01
C ALA A 171 -9.01 -18.23 3.41
N ALA A 172 -9.58 -17.24 4.10
CA ALA A 172 -10.22 -17.46 5.40
C ALA A 172 -11.48 -18.32 5.29
N GLU A 173 -12.33 -18.10 4.27
CA GLU A 173 -13.52 -18.92 4.02
C GLU A 173 -13.14 -20.38 3.70
N GLU A 174 -12.09 -20.57 2.90
CA GLU A 174 -11.57 -21.91 2.60
C GLU A 174 -11.01 -22.61 3.83
N LEU A 175 -10.21 -21.90 4.65
CA LEU A 175 -9.60 -22.47 5.85
C LEU A 175 -10.64 -22.77 6.94
N LEU A 176 -11.56 -21.84 7.20
CA LEU A 176 -12.50 -21.92 8.32
C LEU A 176 -13.75 -22.75 7.98
N GLY A 177 -14.06 -22.90 6.69
CA GLY A 177 -15.11 -23.79 6.18
C GLY A 177 -16.44 -23.60 6.89
N GLN A 178 -16.98 -24.68 7.45
CA GLN A 178 -18.27 -24.66 8.16
C GLN A 178 -18.29 -23.78 9.42
N HIS A 179 -17.13 -23.40 9.97
CA HIS A 179 -17.11 -22.59 11.18
C HIS A 179 -17.45 -21.11 10.93
N LEU A 180 -17.24 -20.64 9.70
CA LEU A 180 -17.63 -19.31 9.27
C LEU A 180 -19.15 -19.25 9.06
N VAL A 181 -19.84 -18.49 9.91
CA VAL A 181 -21.30 -18.32 9.86
C VAL A 181 -21.68 -17.31 8.80
N GLN A 182 -21.04 -16.15 8.85
CA GLN A 182 -21.28 -15.02 7.96
C GLN A 182 -20.06 -14.11 7.94
N GLY A 183 -19.81 -13.46 6.81
CA GLY A 183 -18.81 -12.42 6.73
C GLY A 183 -19.28 -11.17 6.00
N VAL A 184 -18.63 -10.05 6.28
CA VAL A 184 -18.78 -8.79 5.55
C VAL A 184 -17.41 -8.21 5.30
N ILE A 185 -17.13 -7.87 4.04
CA ILE A 185 -15.91 -7.16 3.67
C ILE A 185 -16.19 -5.88 2.89
N SER A 186 -15.38 -4.85 3.12
CA SER A 186 -15.36 -3.60 2.38
C SER A 186 -14.09 -3.52 1.55
N VAL A 187 -14.20 -3.41 0.23
CA VAL A 187 -13.04 -3.39 -0.68
C VAL A 187 -13.14 -2.22 -1.66
N PRO A 188 -12.02 -1.75 -2.24
CA PRO A 188 -12.06 -0.69 -3.23
C PRO A 188 -12.92 -1.05 -4.44
N LYS A 189 -13.65 -0.06 -4.96
CA LYS A 189 -14.45 -0.22 -6.18
C LYS A 189 -13.60 -0.70 -7.35
N GLY A 190 -14.07 -1.74 -8.05
CA GLY A 190 -13.43 -2.27 -9.25
C GLY A 190 -12.33 -3.30 -8.98
N ILE A 191 -11.97 -3.56 -7.72
CA ILE A 191 -10.91 -4.52 -7.39
C ILE A 191 -11.28 -5.95 -7.81
N ARG A 192 -12.56 -6.32 -7.74
CA ARG A 192 -13.02 -7.66 -8.09
C ARG A 192 -12.84 -7.92 -9.57
N ALA A 193 -13.30 -6.97 -10.39
CA ALA A 193 -13.08 -6.97 -11.83
C ALA A 193 -11.58 -6.96 -12.15
N ALA A 194 -10.77 -6.16 -11.45
CA ALA A 194 -9.33 -6.13 -11.67
C ALA A 194 -8.66 -7.50 -11.42
N MET A 195 -9.06 -8.22 -10.37
CA MET A 195 -8.57 -9.57 -10.08
C MET A 195 -9.04 -10.60 -11.12
N GLU A 196 -10.29 -10.50 -11.59
CA GLU A 196 -10.82 -11.36 -12.66
C GLU A 196 -10.03 -11.18 -13.96
N HIS A 197 -9.82 -9.93 -14.39
CA HIS A 197 -9.04 -9.61 -15.60
C HIS A 197 -7.57 -10.02 -15.46
N ALA A 198 -7.03 -9.98 -14.23
CA ALA A 198 -5.67 -10.44 -13.94
C ALA A 198 -5.54 -11.97 -13.83
N GLY A 199 -6.64 -12.73 -13.96
CA GLY A 199 -6.62 -14.19 -13.85
C GLY A 199 -6.29 -14.69 -12.43
N LYS A 200 -6.76 -13.96 -11.40
CA LYS A 200 -6.53 -14.27 -9.97
C LYS A 200 -7.76 -14.87 -9.30
N GLN A 201 -8.33 -15.91 -9.89
CA GLN A 201 -9.57 -16.55 -9.42
C GLN A 201 -9.44 -17.12 -8.00
N GLU A 202 -8.23 -17.50 -7.57
CA GLU A 202 -7.94 -17.96 -6.21
C GLU A 202 -8.12 -16.87 -5.14
N MET A 203 -8.09 -15.59 -5.54
CA MET A 203 -8.33 -14.45 -4.65
C MET A 203 -9.80 -14.04 -4.59
N LEU A 204 -10.66 -14.65 -5.40
CA LEU A 204 -12.09 -14.35 -5.46
C LEU A 204 -12.86 -15.31 -4.56
N LEU A 205 -13.95 -14.82 -3.97
CA LEU A 205 -14.87 -15.64 -3.23
C LEU A 205 -15.61 -16.62 -4.16
N LYS A 206 -15.84 -17.84 -3.69
CA LYS A 206 -16.55 -18.88 -4.45
C LYS A 206 -18.03 -18.49 -4.66
N PRO A 207 -18.70 -19.02 -5.70
CA PRO A 207 -20.15 -18.88 -5.84
C PRO A 207 -20.84 -19.37 -4.55
N HIS A 208 -21.80 -18.59 -4.04
CA HIS A 208 -22.50 -18.84 -2.76
C HIS A 208 -21.64 -18.70 -1.48
N SER A 209 -20.59 -17.85 -1.53
CA SER A 209 -19.85 -17.44 -0.34
C SER A 209 -20.77 -16.92 0.79
N ARG A 210 -20.39 -17.20 2.03
CA ARG A 210 -21.03 -16.63 3.24
C ARG A 210 -20.55 -15.21 3.52
N VAL A 211 -19.60 -14.72 2.74
CA VAL A 211 -19.02 -13.38 2.87
C VAL A 211 -19.67 -12.42 1.87
N GLN A 212 -20.36 -11.41 2.39
CA GLN A 212 -20.87 -10.31 1.60
C GLN A 212 -19.76 -9.29 1.31
N VAL A 213 -19.67 -8.84 0.06
CA VAL A 213 -18.65 -7.86 -0.35
C VAL A 213 -19.30 -6.55 -0.77
N PHE A 214 -18.80 -5.46 -0.21
CA PHE A 214 -19.15 -4.10 -0.60
C PHE A 214 -17.97 -3.45 -1.30
N GLU A 215 -18.17 -3.03 -2.54
CA GLU A 215 -17.20 -2.29 -3.34
C GLU A 215 -17.50 -0.79 -3.24
N GLY A 216 -16.56 -0.03 -2.68
CA GLY A 216 -16.69 1.41 -2.50
C GLY A 216 -15.33 2.05 -2.28
N ALA A 217 -15.31 3.21 -1.65
CA ALA A 217 -14.12 4.01 -1.45
C ALA A 217 -13.34 4.34 -2.75
N GLU A 218 -14.05 4.80 -3.79
CA GLU A 218 -13.44 5.22 -5.07
C GLU A 218 -12.34 6.28 -4.82
N ASP A 219 -11.18 6.12 -5.46
CA ASP A 219 -9.96 6.92 -5.21
C ASP A 219 -9.52 6.98 -3.73
N ASN A 220 -9.85 5.94 -2.97
CA ASN A 220 -9.71 5.86 -1.52
C ASN A 220 -10.55 6.90 -0.76
N LEU A 221 -11.49 7.61 -1.36
CA LEU A 221 -12.34 8.61 -0.68
C LEU A 221 -13.58 7.95 -0.07
N PRO A 222 -14.06 8.37 1.13
CA PRO A 222 -15.29 7.80 1.69
C PRO A 222 -16.48 8.07 0.76
N ASP A 223 -17.29 7.06 0.47
CA ASP A 223 -18.51 7.17 -0.34
C ASP A 223 -19.71 6.45 0.32
N ARG A 224 -20.85 6.42 -0.38
CA ARG A 224 -22.08 5.79 0.13
C ARG A 224 -21.97 4.27 0.24
N ASP A 225 -21.22 3.61 -0.63
CA ASP A 225 -21.08 2.15 -0.59
C ASP A 225 -20.07 1.72 0.49
N ALA A 226 -19.00 2.50 0.68
CA ALA A 226 -18.16 2.40 1.86
C ALA A 226 -19.00 2.59 3.12
N LEU A 227 -19.96 3.56 3.11
CA LEU A 227 -20.92 3.80 4.20
C LEU A 227 -21.83 2.61 4.48
N ARG A 228 -22.27 1.91 3.44
CA ARG A 228 -23.06 0.69 3.54
C ARG A 228 -22.24 -0.50 4.06
N ALA A 229 -20.99 -0.58 3.63
CA ALA A 229 -20.10 -1.66 4.00
C ALA A 229 -19.88 -1.71 5.49
N ALA A 230 -19.47 -0.60 6.09
CA ALA A 230 -19.11 -0.66 7.48
C ALA A 230 -20.35 -0.61 8.42
N VAL A 231 -21.56 -0.36 7.91
CA VAL A 231 -22.83 -0.65 8.64
C VAL A 231 -22.89 -2.12 8.92
N ALA A 232 -22.73 -2.89 7.85
CA ALA A 232 -22.88 -4.32 7.87
C ALA A 232 -21.78 -4.92 8.75
N ILE A 233 -20.58 -4.33 8.73
CA ILE A 233 -19.50 -4.66 9.68
C ILE A 233 -19.93 -4.44 11.13
N ARG A 234 -20.42 -3.26 11.49
CA ARG A 234 -20.82 -2.95 12.87
C ARG A 234 -21.95 -3.85 13.34
N GLN A 235 -22.96 -4.02 12.50
CA GLN A 235 -24.10 -4.92 12.75
C GLN A 235 -23.65 -6.37 12.97
N LEU A 236 -22.68 -6.83 12.18
CA LEU A 236 -22.12 -8.17 12.32
C LEU A 236 -21.36 -8.31 13.64
N ALA A 237 -20.58 -7.30 14.02
CA ALA A 237 -19.86 -7.24 15.29
C ALA A 237 -20.81 -7.23 16.50
N GLU A 238 -21.82 -6.37 16.50
CA GLU A 238 -22.80 -6.18 17.60
C GLU A 238 -23.79 -7.36 17.74
N GLY A 239 -24.07 -8.09 16.66
CA GLY A 239 -24.89 -9.31 16.70
C GLY A 239 -26.36 -9.19 16.36
N GLY A 240 -26.71 -8.19 15.57
CA GLY A 240 -28.01 -8.06 14.93
C GLY A 240 -28.60 -6.68 15.09
N GLY A 241 -28.94 -6.05 13.95
CA GLY A 241 -29.87 -4.92 13.85
C GLY A 241 -29.28 -3.50 13.94
N SER A 242 -29.07 -2.90 12.75
CA SER A 242 -29.08 -1.45 12.45
C SER A 242 -27.84 -0.56 12.64
N ALA A 243 -27.49 0.11 11.52
CA ALA A 243 -26.68 1.35 11.30
C ALA A 243 -25.14 1.32 11.49
N LEU A 244 -24.40 2.34 11.06
CA LEU A 244 -23.81 2.47 9.71
C LEU A 244 -22.27 2.51 9.80
N LEU A 245 -21.43 2.33 8.75
CA LEU A 245 -20.09 2.95 8.72
C LEU A 245 -19.48 3.21 7.35
N PRO A 246 -18.71 4.30 7.13
CA PRO A 246 -18.22 5.33 8.06
C PRO A 246 -19.28 5.88 8.98
N ALA A 247 -19.22 5.57 10.27
CA ALA A 247 -20.14 6.11 11.24
C ALA A 247 -19.37 7.23 11.85
N PRO A 248 -19.57 8.46 11.36
CA PRO A 248 -19.50 9.54 12.29
C PRO A 248 -20.38 9.22 13.51
N ILE A 249 -19.89 9.61 14.68
CA ILE A 249 -20.65 9.48 15.92
C ILE A 249 -21.87 10.40 15.77
N PRO A 250 -23.11 9.90 15.84
CA PRO A 250 -24.30 10.75 15.76
C PRO A 250 -24.22 11.87 16.80
N PRO A 251 -24.61 13.11 16.46
CA PRO A 251 -25.32 13.51 15.25
C PRO A 251 -24.44 13.94 14.06
N VAL A 252 -23.12 13.66 14.07
CA VAL A 252 -22.24 14.05 12.95
C VAL A 252 -22.60 13.27 11.68
N THR A 253 -22.61 13.94 10.53
CA THR A 253 -22.89 13.31 9.22
C THR A 253 -21.61 12.97 8.44
N LEU A 254 -21.74 12.09 7.43
CA LEU A 254 -20.61 11.77 6.54
C LEU A 254 -20.13 13.01 5.76
N GLU A 255 -21.07 13.86 5.34
CA GLU A 255 -20.78 15.11 4.62
C GLU A 255 -20.02 16.09 5.49
N GLU A 256 -20.39 16.22 6.78
CA GLU A 256 -19.66 17.04 7.74
C GLU A 256 -18.24 16.52 7.96
N LYS A 257 -18.09 15.19 8.11
CA LYS A 257 -16.78 14.55 8.27
C LYS A 257 -15.88 14.74 7.05
N GLN A 258 -16.42 14.62 5.84
CA GLN A 258 -15.69 14.87 4.59
C GLN A 258 -15.30 16.35 4.47
N THR A 259 -16.23 17.27 4.75
CA THR A 259 -16.01 18.72 4.66
C THR A 259 -14.92 19.16 5.62
N LEU A 260 -14.96 18.72 6.88
CA LEU A 260 -13.93 19.04 7.86
C LEU A 260 -12.56 18.48 7.46
N THR A 261 -12.52 17.25 6.96
CA THR A 261 -11.28 16.63 6.47
C THR A 261 -10.69 17.40 5.29
N LYS A 262 -11.53 17.84 4.34
CA LYS A 262 -11.11 18.65 3.18
C LYS A 262 -10.59 20.02 3.62
N LEU A 263 -11.25 20.67 4.57
CA LEU A 263 -10.83 21.97 5.10
C LEU A 263 -9.47 21.90 5.82
N LEU A 264 -9.28 20.87 6.66
CA LEU A 264 -8.00 20.64 7.33
C LEU A 264 -6.88 20.38 6.33
N ALA A 265 -7.12 19.49 5.35
CA ALA A 265 -6.14 19.21 4.29
C ALA A 265 -5.80 20.48 3.48
N ALA A 266 -6.80 21.29 3.14
CA ALA A 266 -6.61 22.55 2.42
C ALA A 266 -5.84 23.62 3.23
N ARG A 267 -5.80 23.49 4.56
CA ARG A 267 -5.01 24.36 5.47
C ARG A 267 -3.64 23.77 5.83
N GLY A 268 -3.25 22.66 5.21
CA GLY A 268 -1.93 22.05 5.42
C GLY A 268 -1.84 21.15 6.64
N ALA A 269 -2.96 20.64 7.17
CA ALA A 269 -2.94 19.64 8.23
C ALA A 269 -2.16 18.39 7.80
N ASN A 270 -1.24 17.96 8.66
CA ASN A 270 -0.46 16.76 8.42
C ASN A 270 -1.33 15.51 8.61
N ILE A 271 -0.81 14.35 8.20
CA ILE A 271 -1.59 13.11 8.19
C ILE A 271 -1.92 12.63 9.61
N GLN A 272 -1.05 12.88 10.59
CA GLN A 272 -1.28 12.52 11.99
C GLN A 272 -2.44 13.34 12.57
N GLU A 273 -2.49 14.64 12.29
CA GLU A 273 -3.57 15.53 12.72
C GLU A 273 -4.90 15.17 12.05
N LEU A 274 -4.88 14.92 10.73
CA LEU A 274 -6.04 14.46 9.99
C LEU A 274 -6.58 13.14 10.56
N ASN A 275 -5.69 12.20 10.89
CA ASN A 275 -6.08 10.91 11.47
C ASN A 275 -6.63 11.05 12.89
N THR A 276 -6.08 11.96 13.69
CA THR A 276 -6.56 12.28 15.04
C THR A 276 -8.02 12.75 14.99
N ILE A 277 -8.34 13.72 14.14
CA ILE A 277 -9.72 14.19 13.95
C ILE A 277 -10.63 13.11 13.36
N ARG A 278 -10.14 12.36 12.35
CA ARG A 278 -10.92 11.28 11.74
C ARG A 278 -11.26 10.15 12.71
N LYS A 279 -10.37 9.85 13.67
CA LYS A 279 -10.55 8.87 14.75
C LYS A 279 -11.64 9.34 15.72
N ALA A 280 -11.50 10.54 16.27
CA ALA A 280 -12.45 11.11 17.23
C ALA A 280 -13.88 11.21 16.70
N LEU A 281 -14.04 11.39 15.38
CA LEU A 281 -15.34 11.44 14.73
C LEU A 281 -15.74 10.08 14.11
N SER A 282 -15.36 8.94 14.67
CA SER A 282 -15.64 7.62 14.08
C SER A 282 -16.04 6.59 15.12
N GLN A 283 -17.13 5.86 14.92
CA GLN A 283 -17.57 4.82 15.86
C GLN A 283 -16.75 3.52 15.81
N LEU A 284 -16.02 3.20 14.73
CA LEU A 284 -15.16 2.00 14.69
C LEU A 284 -13.67 2.25 14.89
N LYS A 285 -13.19 3.48 14.71
CA LYS A 285 -11.74 3.75 14.81
C LYS A 285 -11.37 3.89 16.29
N GLY A 286 -10.08 3.79 16.60
CA GLY A 286 -9.60 3.99 17.98
C GLY A 286 -10.21 3.02 19.00
N GLY A 287 -10.41 1.76 18.60
CA GLY A 287 -10.95 0.70 19.46
C GLY A 287 -12.46 0.50 19.34
N GLY A 288 -13.15 1.33 18.57
CA GLY A 288 -14.61 1.26 18.45
C GLY A 288 -15.15 -0.05 17.86
N LEU A 289 -14.40 -0.72 16.97
CA LEU A 289 -14.79 -2.04 16.46
C LEU A 289 -14.57 -3.14 17.51
N ALA A 290 -13.50 -3.06 18.30
CA ALA A 290 -13.33 -3.93 19.45
C ALA A 290 -14.48 -3.75 20.46
N GLN A 291 -14.90 -2.51 20.71
CA GLN A 291 -16.02 -2.20 21.60
C GLN A 291 -17.34 -2.77 21.07
N ALA A 292 -17.65 -2.56 19.78
CA ALA A 292 -18.85 -3.10 19.14
C ALA A 292 -18.91 -4.63 19.17
N ALA A 293 -17.75 -5.30 19.12
CA ALA A 293 -17.65 -6.75 19.20
C ALA A 293 -17.78 -7.31 20.62
N TYR A 294 -17.58 -6.49 21.67
CA TYR A 294 -17.64 -6.97 23.05
C TYR A 294 -19.05 -7.52 23.37
N PRO A 295 -19.17 -8.70 24.03
CA PRO A 295 -18.14 -9.47 24.73
C PRO A 295 -17.46 -10.58 23.91
N ALA A 296 -17.63 -10.64 22.58
CA ALA A 296 -17.00 -11.67 21.75
C ALA A 296 -15.47 -11.56 21.75
N GLN A 297 -14.76 -12.69 21.68
CA GLN A 297 -13.30 -12.67 21.46
C GLN A 297 -13.01 -12.22 20.04
N VAL A 298 -12.05 -11.30 19.85
CA VAL A 298 -11.67 -10.77 18.54
C VAL A 298 -10.24 -11.18 18.21
N VAL A 299 -10.04 -11.82 17.06
CA VAL A 299 -8.70 -12.00 16.47
C VAL A 299 -8.57 -11.10 15.25
N SER A 300 -7.70 -10.09 15.32
CA SER A 300 -7.44 -9.14 14.24
C SER A 300 -6.15 -9.52 13.50
N LEU A 301 -6.27 -9.93 12.24
CA LEU A 301 -5.16 -10.32 11.37
C LEU A 301 -4.82 -9.18 10.43
N ILE A 302 -3.62 -8.63 10.56
CA ILE A 302 -3.27 -7.32 10.03
C ILE A 302 -2.21 -7.42 8.94
N LEU A 303 -2.47 -6.77 7.79
CA LEU A 303 -1.42 -6.42 6.83
C LEU A 303 -1.08 -4.93 7.00
N SER A 304 0.20 -4.66 7.26
CA SER A 304 0.71 -3.32 7.50
C SER A 304 1.32 -2.75 6.23
N ASP A 305 0.87 -1.56 5.84
CA ASP A 305 1.49 -0.71 4.84
C ASP A 305 2.07 0.57 5.45
N VAL A 306 2.40 0.52 6.74
CA VAL A 306 2.93 1.64 7.52
C VAL A 306 4.30 1.29 8.06
N VAL A 307 5.28 2.16 7.85
CA VAL A 307 6.63 2.00 8.39
C VAL A 307 6.59 1.81 9.91
N GLY A 308 7.30 0.80 10.41
CA GLY A 308 7.37 0.44 11.83
C GLY A 308 6.17 -0.36 12.37
N ASP A 309 5.17 -0.64 11.54
CA ASP A 309 3.98 -1.43 11.87
C ASP A 309 3.15 -1.01 13.13
N PRO A 310 2.96 0.29 13.44
CA PRO A 310 2.19 0.71 14.62
C PRO A 310 0.69 0.40 14.48
N VAL A 311 0.20 -0.58 15.24
CA VAL A 311 -1.18 -1.12 15.15
C VAL A 311 -2.26 -0.04 15.38
N GLU A 312 -1.97 0.95 16.22
CA GLU A 312 -2.85 2.09 16.52
C GLU A 312 -2.98 3.09 15.36
N VAL A 313 -2.02 3.10 14.43
CA VAL A 313 -2.04 3.94 13.23
C VAL A 313 -2.65 3.18 12.06
N ILE A 314 -2.34 1.89 11.94
CA ILE A 314 -2.87 0.97 10.93
C ILE A 314 -4.40 0.99 10.96
N ALA A 315 -5.02 1.42 9.86
CA ALA A 315 -6.48 1.62 9.73
C ALA A 315 -7.09 2.55 10.79
N SER A 316 -6.28 3.37 11.45
CA SER A 316 -6.66 4.15 12.62
C SER A 316 -7.05 3.30 13.85
N GLY A 317 -6.46 2.12 14.00
CA GLY A 317 -6.54 1.28 15.20
C GLY A 317 -7.96 0.90 15.60
N PRO A 318 -8.78 0.27 14.75
CA PRO A 318 -10.17 -0.06 15.11
C PRO A 318 -10.28 -1.10 16.23
N THR A 319 -9.21 -1.85 16.48
CA THR A 319 -9.07 -2.91 17.49
C THR A 319 -8.06 -2.61 18.58
N VAL A 320 -7.61 -1.35 18.67
CA VAL A 320 -6.65 -0.89 19.69
C VAL A 320 -7.24 0.36 20.34
N ALA A 321 -7.21 0.41 21.67
CA ALA A 321 -7.71 1.57 22.40
C ALA A 321 -7.00 2.86 21.93
N SER A 322 -7.76 3.91 21.68
CA SER A 322 -7.18 5.22 21.33
C SER A 322 -6.45 5.81 22.54
N VAL A 323 -5.21 6.26 22.31
CA VAL A 323 -4.41 7.03 23.28
C VAL A 323 -4.66 8.54 23.18
N HIS A 324 -5.26 9.01 22.09
CA HIS A 324 -5.49 10.44 21.85
C HIS A 324 -6.72 10.93 22.61
N SER A 325 -6.56 12.11 23.21
CA SER A 325 -7.60 12.78 23.98
C SER A 325 -8.43 13.70 23.08
N VAL A 326 -9.65 14.03 23.52
CA VAL A 326 -10.46 15.11 22.95
C VAL A 326 -9.67 16.42 22.86
N GLN A 327 -8.78 16.66 23.83
CA GLN A 327 -7.97 17.87 23.91
C GLN A 327 -7.02 18.01 22.71
N ASP A 328 -6.47 16.90 22.21
CA ASP A 328 -5.62 16.90 21.01
C ASP A 328 -6.41 17.37 19.78
N CYS A 329 -7.65 16.88 19.65
CA CYS A 329 -8.56 17.30 18.57
C CYS A 329 -8.88 18.79 18.65
N LEU A 330 -9.18 19.28 19.86
CA LEU A 330 -9.47 20.69 20.09
C LEU A 330 -8.26 21.60 19.82
N HIS A 331 -7.04 21.13 20.13
CA HIS A 331 -5.80 21.84 19.84
C HIS A 331 -5.58 21.97 18.33
N ILE A 332 -5.71 20.87 17.58
CA ILE A 332 -5.59 20.87 16.10
C ILE A 332 -6.61 21.83 15.47
N LEU A 333 -7.88 21.74 15.90
CA LEU A 333 -8.94 22.58 15.36
C LEU A 333 -8.74 24.07 15.67
N ASN A 334 -8.08 24.39 16.79
CA ASN A 334 -7.67 25.75 17.13
C ASN A 334 -6.47 26.22 16.30
N HIS A 335 -5.44 25.39 16.16
CA HIS A 335 -4.25 25.70 15.36
C HIS A 335 -4.64 26.11 13.93
N TYR A 336 -5.60 25.39 13.34
CA TYR A 336 -6.11 25.70 12.01
C TYR A 336 -7.23 26.74 11.99
N GLY A 337 -7.63 27.36 13.11
CA GLY A 337 -8.69 28.38 13.14
C GLY A 337 -10.06 27.89 12.69
N LEU A 338 -10.39 26.62 12.93
CA LEU A 338 -11.65 25.99 12.51
C LEU A 338 -12.67 25.87 13.64
N ARG A 339 -12.25 25.99 14.92
CA ARG A 339 -13.11 25.77 16.09
C ARG A 339 -14.42 26.56 16.07
N ALA A 340 -14.39 27.83 15.67
CA ALA A 340 -15.59 28.68 15.59
C ALA A 340 -16.57 28.18 14.50
N ALA A 341 -16.04 27.75 13.37
CA ALA A 341 -16.77 27.33 12.17
C ALA A 341 -17.26 25.86 12.22
N LEU A 342 -16.96 25.12 13.28
CA LEU A 342 -17.40 23.73 13.42
C LEU A 342 -18.93 23.63 13.47
N PRO A 343 -19.54 22.66 12.76
CA PRO A 343 -20.93 22.31 12.93
C PRO A 343 -21.26 21.98 14.39
N ARG A 344 -22.50 22.26 14.81
CA ARG A 344 -22.97 21.98 16.18
C ARG A 344 -22.83 20.49 16.51
N SER A 345 -23.11 19.62 15.55
CA SER A 345 -22.97 18.16 15.67
C SER A 345 -21.56 17.73 16.09
N VAL A 346 -20.54 18.29 15.44
CA VAL A 346 -19.12 18.00 15.72
C VAL A 346 -18.72 18.54 17.10
N LYS A 347 -19.19 19.74 17.47
CA LYS A 347 -18.96 20.32 18.80
C LYS A 347 -19.55 19.43 19.91
N THR A 348 -20.75 18.90 19.71
CA THR A 348 -21.41 17.99 20.67
C THR A 348 -20.61 16.70 20.88
N VAL A 349 -20.18 16.04 19.80
CA VAL A 349 -19.42 14.78 19.89
C VAL A 349 -18.10 14.98 20.63
N LEU A 350 -17.37 16.04 20.31
CA LEU A 350 -16.11 16.36 20.99
C LEU A 350 -16.34 16.70 22.47
N ALA A 351 -17.45 17.35 22.83
CA ALA A 351 -17.74 17.66 24.25
C ALA A 351 -18.15 16.44 25.09
N GLN A 352 -18.79 15.43 24.48
CA GLN A 352 -19.26 14.22 25.18
C GLN A 352 -18.14 13.24 25.51
N SER A 353 -17.04 13.27 24.78
CA SER A 353 -15.94 12.32 24.95
C SER A 353 -15.01 12.66 26.14
N ASP A 354 -15.23 13.79 26.82
CA ASP A 354 -14.64 14.14 28.12
C ASP A 354 -15.35 13.46 29.31
N SER A 355 -16.54 12.85 29.09
CA SER A 355 -17.48 12.50 30.16
C SER A 355 -17.65 10.99 30.43
N ASP A 356 -16.84 10.10 29.88
CA ASP A 356 -17.00 8.66 30.13
C ASP A 356 -16.37 8.26 31.49
N PRO A 357 -17.17 7.90 32.51
CA PRO A 357 -16.68 7.55 33.83
C PRO A 357 -15.96 6.19 33.89
N HIS A 358 -15.89 5.42 32.79
CA HIS A 358 -15.27 4.09 32.76
C HIS A 358 -13.80 4.07 32.29
N GLY A 359 -13.19 5.22 31.99
CA GLY A 359 -11.81 5.31 31.50
C GLY A 359 -11.65 4.70 30.09
N PRO A 360 -10.44 4.70 29.49
CA PRO A 360 -10.22 4.10 28.18
C PRO A 360 -10.58 2.61 28.24
N HIS A 361 -11.67 2.23 27.55
CA HIS A 361 -12.16 0.86 27.55
C HIS A 361 -11.05 -0.12 27.13
N SER A 362 -10.73 -1.08 28.00
CA SER A 362 -9.68 -2.06 27.74
C SER A 362 -10.08 -2.97 26.57
N CYS A 363 -9.26 -3.05 25.52
CA CYS A 363 -9.44 -4.00 24.41
C CYS A 363 -8.87 -5.40 24.74
N GLY A 364 -9.00 -5.86 25.99
CA GLY A 364 -8.37 -7.09 26.49
C GLY A 364 -8.91 -8.39 25.87
N HIS A 365 -10.10 -8.35 25.26
CA HIS A 365 -10.71 -9.44 24.49
C HIS A 365 -10.20 -9.53 23.04
N VAL A 366 -9.22 -8.70 22.67
CA VAL A 366 -8.70 -8.60 21.30
C VAL A 366 -7.26 -9.08 21.22
N LEU A 367 -7.00 -9.98 20.26
CA LEU A 367 -5.67 -10.38 19.84
C LEU A 367 -5.36 -9.73 18.50
N ASN A 368 -4.45 -8.75 18.47
CA ASN A 368 -3.95 -8.14 17.24
C ASN A 368 -2.69 -8.88 16.76
N VAL A 369 -2.66 -9.28 15.49
CA VAL A 369 -1.60 -10.08 14.89
C VAL A 369 -1.22 -9.49 13.53
N ILE A 370 0.00 -8.97 13.41
CA ILE A 370 0.54 -8.61 12.09
C ILE A 370 0.94 -9.90 11.36
N ILE A 371 0.28 -10.17 10.25
CA ILE A 371 0.50 -11.37 9.42
C ILE A 371 1.28 -11.05 8.13
N GLY A 372 1.44 -9.77 7.82
CA GLY A 372 2.27 -9.29 6.71
C GLY A 372 2.66 -7.83 6.93
N SER A 373 3.92 -7.54 6.66
CA SER A 373 4.51 -6.20 6.70
C SER A 373 5.74 -6.18 5.80
N ASN A 374 6.32 -5.00 5.62
CA ASN A 374 7.54 -4.85 4.83
C ASN A 374 8.70 -5.67 5.41
N ALA A 375 8.87 -5.65 6.73
CA ALA A 375 9.90 -6.46 7.40
C ALA A 375 9.73 -7.97 7.13
N LEU A 376 8.49 -8.48 7.18
CA LEU A 376 8.21 -9.89 6.87
C LEU A 376 8.45 -10.21 5.39
N ALA A 377 8.13 -9.29 4.48
CA ALA A 377 8.42 -9.44 3.07
C ALA A 377 9.93 -9.46 2.77
N LEU A 378 10.70 -8.57 3.40
CA LEU A 378 12.14 -8.50 3.26
C LEU A 378 12.84 -9.72 3.84
N ALA A 379 12.38 -10.25 4.98
CA ALA A 379 12.92 -11.48 5.56
C ALA A 379 12.73 -12.69 4.62
N GLU A 380 11.57 -12.80 3.97
CA GLU A 380 11.35 -13.85 2.97
C GLU A 380 12.18 -13.62 1.69
N ALA A 381 12.33 -12.36 1.26
CA ALA A 381 13.21 -12.03 0.14
C ALA A 381 14.68 -12.37 0.44
N GLN A 382 15.13 -12.16 1.68
CA GLN A 382 16.47 -12.54 2.16
C GLN A 382 16.66 -14.05 2.06
N ARG A 383 15.74 -14.83 2.63
CA ARG A 383 15.80 -16.30 2.59
C ARG A 383 15.86 -16.84 1.16
N GLN A 384 15.15 -16.19 0.24
CA GLN A 384 15.12 -16.59 -1.17
C GLN A 384 16.39 -16.18 -1.92
N ALA A 385 16.93 -14.99 -1.66
CA ALA A 385 18.23 -14.58 -2.18
C ALA A 385 19.34 -15.53 -1.70
N GLU A 386 19.33 -15.91 -0.42
CA GLU A 386 20.26 -16.92 0.14
C GLU A 386 20.11 -18.29 -0.54
N ALA A 387 18.88 -18.75 -0.77
CA ALA A 387 18.63 -20.00 -1.49
C ALA A 387 19.14 -19.98 -2.94
N LEU A 388 19.32 -18.80 -3.53
CA LEU A 388 19.89 -18.60 -4.87
C LEU A 388 21.42 -18.38 -4.84
N GLY A 389 22.05 -18.46 -3.67
CA GLY A 389 23.50 -18.34 -3.50
C GLY A 389 24.01 -16.91 -3.30
N TYR A 390 23.14 -15.94 -3.03
CA TYR A 390 23.57 -14.60 -2.64
C TYR A 390 23.87 -14.56 -1.15
N ARG A 391 24.88 -13.79 -0.74
CA ARG A 391 24.93 -13.29 0.64
C ARG A 391 23.92 -12.15 0.75
N ALA A 392 22.87 -12.32 1.56
CA ALA A 392 21.78 -11.37 1.63
C ALA A 392 21.72 -10.65 2.98
N VAL A 393 21.56 -9.32 2.95
CA VAL A 393 21.46 -8.48 4.15
C VAL A 393 20.24 -7.58 4.02
N VAL A 394 19.37 -7.58 5.03
CA VAL A 394 18.29 -6.59 5.15
C VAL A 394 18.89 -5.29 5.68
N LEU A 395 19.06 -4.32 4.78
CA LEU A 395 19.62 -3.01 5.07
C LEU A 395 18.68 -2.18 5.97
N SER A 396 17.38 -2.13 5.68
CA SER A 396 16.37 -1.42 6.48
C SER A 396 14.96 -1.70 5.94
N ALA A 397 13.96 -1.83 6.82
CA ALA A 397 12.53 -1.90 6.48
C ALA A 397 11.81 -0.55 6.64
N ALA A 398 12.57 0.53 6.83
CA ALA A 398 12.07 1.86 7.15
C ALA A 398 12.62 2.96 6.22
N ILE A 399 12.96 2.62 4.98
CA ILE A 399 13.37 3.61 3.97
C ILE A 399 12.24 4.62 3.76
N GLN A 400 12.53 5.88 4.04
CA GLN A 400 11.57 6.98 3.95
C GLN A 400 12.28 8.26 3.51
N GLY A 401 11.51 9.29 3.18
CA GLY A 401 12.03 10.58 2.72
C GLY A 401 11.87 10.80 1.21
N ASP A 402 12.49 11.84 0.70
CA ASP A 402 12.40 12.21 -0.73
C ASP A 402 13.26 11.26 -1.58
N VAL A 403 12.73 10.80 -2.71
CA VAL A 403 13.43 9.90 -3.64
C VAL A 403 14.79 10.44 -4.12
N LYS A 404 15.01 11.76 -4.12
CA LYS A 404 16.33 12.35 -4.42
C LYS A 404 17.36 12.02 -3.35
N SER A 405 17.00 12.19 -2.07
CA SER A 405 17.89 11.88 -0.94
C SER A 405 18.11 10.37 -0.83
N VAL A 406 17.07 9.56 -1.02
CA VAL A 406 17.17 8.09 -1.04
C VAL A 406 18.06 7.61 -2.21
N ALA A 407 17.96 8.22 -3.39
CA ALA A 407 18.82 7.87 -4.52
C ALA A 407 20.31 8.18 -4.24
N ARG A 408 20.58 9.36 -3.68
CA ARG A 408 21.95 9.74 -3.27
C ARG A 408 22.50 8.79 -2.21
N PHE A 409 21.66 8.31 -1.29
CA PHE A 409 22.04 7.30 -0.29
C PHE A 409 22.50 6.00 -0.96
N TYR A 410 21.74 5.44 -1.89
CA TYR A 410 22.16 4.23 -2.63
C TYR A 410 23.42 4.46 -3.48
N GLY A 411 23.54 5.63 -4.12
CA GLY A 411 24.73 6.00 -4.88
C GLY A 411 25.99 6.11 -4.03
N LEU A 412 25.89 6.71 -2.84
CA LEU A 412 27.00 6.79 -1.87
C LEU A 412 27.33 5.40 -1.30
N LEU A 413 26.32 4.63 -0.87
CA LEU A 413 26.50 3.27 -0.35
C LEU A 413 27.28 2.40 -1.33
N THR A 414 26.90 2.44 -2.61
CA THR A 414 27.55 1.63 -3.64
C THR A 414 29.00 2.05 -3.88
N ARG A 415 29.29 3.36 -3.89
CA ARG A 415 30.66 3.89 -4.02
C ARG A 415 31.54 3.51 -2.85
N VAL A 416 31.03 3.69 -1.64
CA VAL A 416 31.74 3.32 -0.40
C VAL A 416 32.03 1.82 -0.40
N ALA A 417 31.03 0.98 -0.69
CA ALA A 417 31.20 -0.46 -0.81
C ALA A 417 32.28 -0.84 -1.84
N GLY A 418 32.26 -0.22 -3.03
CA GLY A 418 33.29 -0.41 -4.05
C GLY A 418 34.70 0.02 -3.61
N ALA A 419 34.81 1.12 -2.88
CA ALA A 419 36.08 1.62 -2.37
C ALA A 419 36.70 0.69 -1.32
N HIS A 420 35.89 0.03 -0.48
CA HIS A 420 36.39 -0.96 0.48
C HIS A 420 36.97 -2.22 -0.18
N LEU A 421 36.63 -2.49 -1.44
CA LEU A 421 37.21 -3.62 -2.20
C LEU A 421 38.60 -3.30 -2.79
N THR A 422 38.99 -2.02 -2.84
CA THR A 422 40.27 -1.58 -3.44
C THR A 422 41.14 -0.84 -2.43
N PRO A 423 42.07 -1.53 -1.75
CA PRO A 423 43.08 -0.86 -0.94
C PRO A 423 44.15 -0.16 -1.83
N PRO A 424 44.70 0.99 -1.41
CA PRO A 424 44.42 1.70 -0.15
C PRO A 424 43.18 2.61 -0.24
N VAL A 425 42.47 2.73 0.90
CA VAL A 425 41.35 3.67 1.05
C VAL A 425 41.84 5.10 0.84
N THR A 426 41.19 5.82 -0.06
CA THR A 426 41.57 7.22 -0.38
C THR A 426 40.87 8.20 0.54
N ARG A 427 41.40 9.43 0.68
CA ARG A 427 40.73 10.52 1.41
C ARG A 427 39.30 10.79 0.89
N ALA A 428 39.10 10.71 -0.43
CA ALA A 428 37.78 10.88 -1.04
C ALA A 428 36.80 9.79 -0.59
N SER A 429 37.26 8.56 -0.38
CA SER A 429 36.45 7.45 0.14
C SER A 429 36.00 7.68 1.58
N VAL A 430 36.87 8.25 2.43
CA VAL A 430 36.53 8.62 3.82
C VAL A 430 35.49 9.73 3.86
N GLU A 431 35.60 10.73 2.97
CA GLU A 431 34.63 11.82 2.86
C GLU A 431 33.26 11.31 2.36
N GLU A 432 33.24 10.38 1.41
CA GLU A 432 32.00 9.73 0.94
C GLU A 432 31.34 8.86 2.02
N GLU A 433 32.13 8.15 2.83
CA GLU A 433 31.62 7.38 3.96
C GLU A 433 31.00 8.29 5.03
N ALA A 434 31.65 9.41 5.36
CA ALA A 434 31.07 10.40 6.27
C ALA A 434 29.72 10.96 5.74
N GLN A 435 29.66 11.30 4.45
CA GLN A 435 28.43 11.78 3.81
C GLN A 435 27.33 10.71 3.81
N LEU A 436 27.68 9.43 3.69
CA LEU A 436 26.73 8.33 3.75
C LEU A 436 26.07 8.24 5.12
N TRP A 437 26.86 8.34 6.20
CA TRP A 437 26.35 8.35 7.58
C TRP A 437 25.50 9.59 7.89
N GLU A 438 25.92 10.78 7.44
CA GLU A 438 25.12 12.01 7.58
C GLU A 438 23.77 11.90 6.88
N LEU A 439 23.76 11.38 5.64
CA LEU A 439 22.53 11.21 4.88
C LEU A 439 21.61 10.13 5.47
N ALA A 440 22.18 9.04 6.01
CA ALA A 440 21.42 8.04 6.75
C ALA A 440 20.71 8.64 7.97
N ALA A 441 21.38 9.55 8.70
CA ALA A 441 20.79 10.27 9.82
C ALA A 441 19.68 11.24 9.37
N GLU A 442 19.88 11.96 8.25
CA GLU A 442 18.86 12.85 7.67
C GLU A 442 17.58 12.10 7.25
N LEU A 443 17.74 10.87 6.72
CA LEU A 443 16.63 10.01 6.34
C LEU A 443 15.91 9.37 7.54
N HIS A 444 16.45 9.53 8.77
CA HIS A 444 15.90 8.97 10.01
C HIS A 444 15.61 7.47 9.89
N LEU A 445 16.61 6.67 9.54
CA LEU A 445 16.48 5.21 9.35
C LEU A 445 16.83 4.46 10.65
N PRO A 446 15.84 4.08 11.48
CA PRO A 446 16.09 3.58 12.84
C PRO A 446 16.70 2.17 12.90
N ASP A 447 16.51 1.37 11.84
CA ASP A 447 16.87 -0.05 11.75
C ASP A 447 17.99 -0.31 10.72
N LEU A 448 18.75 0.74 10.37
CA LEU A 448 19.76 0.68 9.32
C LEU A 448 20.95 -0.22 9.68
N GLN A 449 21.15 -1.28 8.91
CA GLN A 449 22.26 -2.24 9.03
C GLN A 449 23.46 -1.88 8.13
N LEU A 450 23.90 -0.63 8.17
CA LEU A 450 24.92 -0.14 7.23
C LEU A 450 26.27 -0.85 7.36
N LYS A 451 26.74 -1.06 8.60
CA LYS A 451 28.01 -1.74 8.87
C LYS A 451 27.99 -3.18 8.37
N GLU A 452 26.95 -3.93 8.72
CA GLU A 452 26.77 -5.32 8.28
C GLU A 452 26.69 -5.42 6.76
N ALA A 453 26.02 -4.47 6.10
CA ALA A 453 25.96 -4.41 4.65
C ALA A 453 27.34 -4.21 3.99
N LEU A 454 28.16 -3.29 4.51
CA LEU A 454 29.51 -3.06 4.00
C LEU A 454 30.42 -4.27 4.26
N GLU A 455 30.39 -4.84 5.47
CA GLU A 455 31.12 -6.06 5.81
C GLU A 455 30.73 -7.23 4.90
N ALA A 456 29.43 -7.40 4.63
CA ALA A 456 28.95 -8.43 3.73
C ALA A 456 29.49 -8.29 2.30
N VAL A 457 29.70 -7.06 1.80
CA VAL A 457 30.31 -6.82 0.49
C VAL A 457 31.81 -7.13 0.49
N VAL A 458 32.53 -6.69 1.51
CA VAL A 458 33.99 -6.86 1.62
C VAL A 458 34.37 -8.33 1.83
N GLU A 459 33.62 -9.04 2.66
CA GLU A 459 33.87 -10.46 2.96
C GLU A 459 33.31 -11.41 1.90
N ALA A 460 32.53 -10.91 0.94
CA ALA A 460 31.89 -11.79 -0.03
C ALA A 460 32.89 -12.34 -1.05
N GLY A 461 33.00 -13.67 -1.11
CA GLY A 461 33.58 -14.39 -2.23
C GLY A 461 32.62 -14.60 -3.41
N GLY A 462 31.49 -13.87 -3.45
CA GLY A 462 30.38 -14.09 -4.38
C GLY A 462 29.40 -12.90 -4.44
N PRO A 463 28.24 -13.06 -5.08
CA PRO A 463 27.27 -11.98 -5.23
C PRO A 463 26.56 -11.66 -3.89
N VAL A 464 26.35 -10.37 -3.63
CA VAL A 464 25.67 -9.83 -2.46
C VAL A 464 24.35 -9.20 -2.89
N CYS A 465 23.31 -9.38 -2.06
CA CYS A 465 22.02 -8.74 -2.24
C CYS A 465 21.68 -7.92 -0.98
N LEU A 466 21.70 -6.60 -1.11
CA LEU A 466 21.22 -5.70 -0.05
C LEU A 466 19.74 -5.43 -0.29
N LEU A 467 18.93 -5.73 0.71
CA LEU A 467 17.47 -5.66 0.68
C LEU A 467 17.00 -4.51 1.55
N ALA A 468 16.18 -3.63 1.02
CA ALA A 468 15.58 -2.56 1.82
C ALA A 468 14.12 -2.37 1.44
N GLY A 469 13.37 -1.66 2.26
CA GLY A 469 11.98 -1.36 1.97
C GLY A 469 11.43 -0.26 2.85
N GLY A 470 10.24 0.22 2.50
CA GLY A 470 9.63 1.39 3.11
C GLY A 470 8.77 2.13 2.11
N GLU A 471 8.55 3.42 2.31
CA GLU A 471 7.60 4.21 1.52
C GLU A 471 8.21 5.60 1.19
N PRO A 472 9.15 5.69 0.23
CA PRO A 472 9.69 6.97 -0.22
C PRO A 472 8.60 7.88 -0.80
N THR A 473 8.92 9.16 -0.88
CA THR A 473 8.02 10.18 -1.43
C THR A 473 8.66 10.87 -2.64
N VAL A 474 7.81 11.26 -3.58
CA VAL A 474 8.22 12.00 -4.78
C VAL A 474 7.56 13.36 -4.79
N GLN A 475 8.36 14.39 -5.04
CA GLN A 475 7.84 15.74 -5.27
C GLN A 475 7.38 15.89 -6.72
N LEU A 476 6.08 16.10 -6.89
CA LEU A 476 5.47 16.33 -8.20
C LEU A 476 5.68 17.79 -8.62
N GLN A 477 6.48 17.99 -9.66
CA GLN A 477 6.78 19.29 -10.27
C GLN A 477 6.33 19.35 -11.74
N GLY A 478 6.27 18.19 -12.42
CA GLY A 478 5.83 18.06 -13.81
C GLY A 478 4.49 17.34 -13.99
N SER A 479 4.07 17.21 -15.24
CA SER A 479 2.83 16.54 -15.65
C SER A 479 3.06 15.17 -16.30
N GLY A 480 4.26 14.60 -16.13
CA GLY A 480 4.64 13.30 -16.66
C GLY A 480 3.89 12.13 -16.03
N LYS A 481 4.13 10.94 -16.58
CA LYS A 481 3.62 9.66 -16.04
C LYS A 481 4.76 8.93 -15.34
N GLY A 482 4.51 8.43 -14.14
CA GLY A 482 5.52 7.73 -13.34
C GLY A 482 5.03 7.47 -11.93
N GLY A 483 5.86 6.75 -11.18
CA GLY A 483 5.70 6.57 -9.75
C GLY A 483 7.04 6.70 -9.02
N ARG A 484 6.98 6.60 -7.70
CA ARG A 484 8.14 6.81 -6.83
C ARG A 484 9.21 5.73 -7.05
N ASN A 485 8.83 4.48 -7.34
CA ASN A 485 9.78 3.39 -7.56
C ASN A 485 10.51 3.56 -8.89
N GLN A 486 9.79 3.89 -9.96
CA GLN A 486 10.37 4.23 -11.26
C GLN A 486 11.26 5.47 -11.14
N GLU A 487 10.80 6.53 -10.47
CA GLU A 487 11.62 7.72 -10.30
C GLU A 487 12.87 7.47 -9.43
N LEU A 488 12.75 6.69 -8.36
CA LEU A 488 13.88 6.28 -7.53
C LEU A 488 14.89 5.47 -8.35
N ALA A 489 14.44 4.47 -9.11
CA ALA A 489 15.32 3.68 -9.97
C ALA A 489 16.07 4.57 -10.98
N LEU A 490 15.37 5.48 -11.67
CA LEU A 490 16.00 6.40 -12.63
C LEU A 490 17.04 7.31 -11.96
N ARG A 491 16.75 7.84 -10.77
CA ARG A 491 17.68 8.66 -10.00
C ARG A 491 18.88 7.86 -9.52
N VAL A 492 18.68 6.64 -9.02
CA VAL A 492 19.79 5.77 -8.61
C VAL A 492 20.69 5.44 -9.80
N GLY A 493 20.13 5.10 -10.96
CA GLY A 493 20.93 4.84 -12.16
C GLY A 493 21.75 6.06 -12.60
N ALA A 494 21.20 7.27 -12.43
CA ALA A 494 21.95 8.51 -12.65
C ALA A 494 23.09 8.68 -11.62
N GLU A 495 22.84 8.44 -10.32
CA GLU A 495 23.85 8.51 -9.26
C GLU A 495 25.00 7.50 -9.47
N LEU A 496 24.67 6.25 -9.83
CA LEU A 496 25.63 5.18 -10.07
C LEU A 496 26.58 5.49 -11.25
N GLY A 497 26.10 6.23 -12.25
CA GLY A 497 26.89 6.61 -13.43
C GLY A 497 27.79 7.84 -13.23
N GLN A 498 27.69 8.56 -12.10
CA GLN A 498 28.46 9.81 -11.90
C GLN A 498 29.96 9.58 -11.66
N ARG A 499 30.33 8.48 -11.00
CA ARG A 499 31.72 8.16 -10.64
C ARG A 499 31.99 6.66 -10.78
N PRO A 500 33.25 6.25 -10.97
CA PRO A 500 33.63 4.84 -10.96
C PRO A 500 33.26 4.16 -9.63
N LEU A 501 32.73 2.94 -9.70
CA LEU A 501 32.29 2.15 -8.54
C LEU A 501 33.33 1.11 -8.09
N GLY A 502 34.58 1.24 -8.53
CA GLY A 502 35.62 0.23 -8.30
C GLY A 502 35.33 -1.09 -9.04
N PRO A 503 35.84 -2.23 -8.54
CA PRO A 503 35.65 -3.55 -9.14
C PRO A 503 34.28 -4.13 -8.75
N LEU A 504 33.21 -3.35 -8.94
CA LEU A 504 31.87 -3.72 -8.49
C LEU A 504 30.90 -3.72 -9.67
N GLU A 505 30.27 -4.85 -9.92
CA GLU A 505 29.08 -4.91 -10.77
C GLU A 505 27.84 -4.64 -9.94
N VAL A 506 26.94 -3.82 -10.48
CA VAL A 506 25.81 -3.28 -9.73
C VAL A 506 24.53 -3.40 -10.54
N LEU A 507 23.47 -3.81 -9.88
CA LEU A 507 22.10 -3.67 -10.35
C LEU A 507 21.24 -3.15 -9.20
N PHE A 508 20.49 -2.08 -9.44
CA PHE A 508 19.52 -1.57 -8.50
C PHE A 508 18.10 -1.79 -9.01
N LEU A 509 17.19 -2.12 -8.11
CA LEU A 509 15.80 -2.33 -8.40
C LEU A 509 14.92 -1.69 -7.32
N SER A 510 13.81 -1.10 -7.74
CA SER A 510 12.77 -0.58 -6.85
C SER A 510 11.40 -1.06 -7.35
N GLY A 511 10.54 -1.55 -6.46
CA GLY A 511 9.19 -1.96 -6.83
C GLY A 511 8.18 -1.92 -5.69
N GLY A 512 6.96 -1.50 -6.02
CA GLY A 512 5.80 -1.55 -5.14
C GLY A 512 5.28 -2.99 -4.99
N THR A 513 5.05 -3.41 -3.75
CA THR A 513 4.60 -4.78 -3.45
C THR A 513 3.15 -5.06 -3.88
N ASP A 514 2.38 -4.03 -4.21
CA ASP A 514 1.03 -4.16 -4.79
C ASP A 514 1.03 -4.39 -6.31
N GLY A 515 2.21 -4.30 -6.92
CA GLY A 515 2.43 -4.53 -8.33
C GLY A 515 2.12 -3.33 -9.22
N GLN A 516 1.95 -2.15 -8.64
CA GLN A 516 1.75 -0.89 -9.35
C GLN A 516 2.60 0.22 -8.74
N ASP A 517 3.09 1.13 -9.58
CA ASP A 517 3.83 2.30 -9.17
C ASP A 517 3.28 3.54 -9.86
N GLY A 518 2.72 4.46 -9.08
CA GLY A 518 1.98 5.60 -9.60
C GLY A 518 0.74 5.18 -10.42
N PRO A 519 0.29 5.99 -11.39
CA PRO A 519 -0.81 5.65 -12.29
C PRO A 519 -0.30 4.81 -13.47
N THR A 520 0.44 3.72 -13.20
CA THR A 520 1.10 2.89 -14.22
C THR A 520 0.88 1.40 -13.96
N GLU A 521 1.00 0.60 -15.01
CA GLU A 521 0.94 -0.86 -14.98
C GLU A 521 2.26 -1.53 -14.56
N ALA A 522 3.32 -0.75 -14.38
CA ALA A 522 4.59 -1.23 -13.86
C ALA A 522 4.57 -1.15 -12.34
N ALA A 523 5.16 -2.14 -11.68
CA ALA A 523 5.43 -2.12 -10.24
C ALA A 523 6.63 -1.23 -9.90
N GLY A 524 7.47 -0.90 -10.87
CA GLY A 524 8.71 -0.17 -10.65
C GLY A 524 9.66 -0.31 -11.84
N ALA A 525 10.98 -0.23 -11.58
CA ALA A 525 12.00 -0.39 -12.59
C ALA A 525 13.33 -0.87 -12.00
N TRP A 526 14.24 -1.31 -12.87
CA TRP A 526 15.61 -1.69 -12.53
C TRP A 526 16.64 -1.00 -13.42
N VAL A 527 17.83 -0.78 -12.88
CA VAL A 527 18.89 0.03 -13.51
C VAL A 527 20.27 -0.52 -13.23
N VAL A 528 21.23 -0.13 -14.07
CA VAL A 528 22.66 -0.41 -13.97
C VAL A 528 23.45 0.89 -14.11
N PRO A 529 24.74 0.95 -13.73
CA PRO A 529 25.54 2.18 -13.78
C PRO A 529 25.62 2.82 -15.19
N GLU A 530 25.50 2.03 -16.25
CA GLU A 530 25.56 2.49 -17.63
C GLU A 530 24.24 3.14 -18.12
N LEU A 531 23.20 3.23 -17.28
CA LEU A 531 21.88 3.74 -17.66
C LEU A 531 21.97 5.07 -18.43
N ALA A 532 22.66 6.07 -17.87
CA ALA A 532 22.70 7.41 -18.43
C ALA A 532 23.40 7.46 -19.80
N SER A 533 24.51 6.73 -19.96
CA SER A 533 25.24 6.68 -21.24
C SER A 533 24.47 5.91 -22.30
N GLN A 534 23.81 4.81 -21.93
CA GLN A 534 22.96 4.04 -22.84
C GLN A 534 21.71 4.82 -23.24
N ALA A 535 21.08 5.54 -22.30
CA ALA A 535 19.92 6.38 -22.58
C ALA A 535 20.27 7.53 -23.54
N ALA A 536 21.42 8.18 -23.33
CA ALA A 536 21.91 9.22 -24.24
C ALA A 536 22.14 8.69 -25.67
N ALA A 537 22.66 7.46 -25.81
CA ALA A 537 22.81 6.81 -27.11
C ALA A 537 21.48 6.53 -27.84
N GLU A 538 20.38 6.44 -27.09
CA GLU A 538 19.00 6.30 -27.61
C GLU A 538 18.27 7.66 -27.73
N GLY A 539 18.97 8.78 -27.49
CA GLY A 539 18.39 10.13 -27.55
C GLY A 539 17.49 10.48 -26.36
N LEU A 540 17.60 9.75 -25.24
CA LEU A 540 16.83 9.97 -24.02
C LEU A 540 17.64 10.77 -22.99
N ASP A 541 17.13 11.95 -22.60
CA ASP A 541 17.73 12.78 -21.56
C ASP A 541 17.12 12.48 -20.18
N VAL A 542 17.87 11.76 -19.35
CA VAL A 542 17.49 11.39 -17.98
C VAL A 542 17.05 12.60 -17.15
N ALA A 543 17.77 13.73 -17.22
CA ALA A 543 17.46 14.90 -16.43
C ALA A 543 16.15 15.57 -16.88
N ALA A 544 15.88 15.59 -18.19
CA ALA A 544 14.63 16.11 -18.74
C ALA A 544 13.41 15.25 -18.38
N PHE A 545 13.54 13.93 -18.29
CA PHE A 545 12.45 13.07 -17.83
C PHE A 545 12.21 13.21 -16.32
N LEU A 546 13.27 13.30 -15.51
CA LEU A 546 13.16 13.53 -14.07
C LEU A 546 12.51 14.88 -13.73
N SER A 547 12.87 15.96 -14.42
CA SER A 547 12.28 17.29 -14.17
C SER A 547 10.79 17.38 -14.51
N ARG A 548 10.30 16.46 -15.36
CA ARG A 548 8.89 16.36 -15.74
C ARG A 548 8.11 15.31 -14.95
N ASN A 549 8.75 14.60 -14.01
CA ASN A 549 8.21 13.41 -13.33
C ASN A 549 7.66 12.36 -14.33
N ASP A 550 8.41 12.11 -15.41
CA ASP A 550 7.97 11.27 -16.53
C ASP A 550 8.79 9.96 -16.64
N SER A 551 9.11 9.36 -15.50
CA SER A 551 9.96 8.16 -15.40
C SER A 551 9.39 6.94 -16.12
N HIS A 552 8.06 6.81 -16.21
CA HIS A 552 7.43 5.69 -16.91
C HIS A 552 7.65 5.78 -18.42
N THR A 553 7.46 6.96 -19.00
CA THR A 553 7.69 7.17 -20.44
C THR A 553 9.17 6.95 -20.76
N PHE A 554 10.08 7.43 -19.91
CA PHE A 554 11.51 7.14 -20.04
C PHE A 554 11.77 5.63 -20.15
N PHE A 555 11.33 4.84 -19.17
CA PHE A 555 11.60 3.41 -19.15
C PHE A 555 10.87 2.63 -20.25
N ARG A 556 9.69 3.08 -20.67
CA ARG A 556 9.00 2.52 -21.84
C ARG A 556 9.79 2.69 -23.13
N CYS A 557 10.46 3.82 -23.30
CA CYS A 557 11.29 4.09 -24.48
C CYS A 557 12.65 3.39 -24.36
N PHE A 558 13.29 3.50 -23.20
CA PHE A 558 14.63 2.99 -22.96
C PHE A 558 14.68 1.47 -23.13
N ARG A 559 15.53 1.00 -24.06
CA ARG A 559 15.67 -0.43 -24.39
C ARG A 559 14.33 -1.12 -24.69
N GLY A 560 13.36 -0.38 -25.23
CA GLY A 560 12.03 -0.88 -25.56
C GLY A 560 11.22 -1.38 -24.36
N GLY A 561 11.44 -0.86 -23.15
CA GLY A 561 10.66 -1.25 -21.97
C GLY A 561 11.30 -2.34 -21.10
N ALA A 562 12.46 -2.88 -21.47
CA ALA A 562 13.10 -4.00 -20.76
C ALA A 562 13.43 -3.71 -19.29
N HIS A 563 13.55 -2.44 -18.94
CA HIS A 563 13.88 -1.97 -17.59
C HIS A 563 12.65 -1.77 -16.68
N LEU A 564 11.44 -1.88 -17.22
CA LEU A 564 10.22 -1.84 -16.42
C LEU A 564 10.02 -3.15 -15.67
N LEU A 565 9.61 -3.03 -14.41
CA LEU A 565 9.20 -4.17 -13.61
C LEU A 565 7.70 -4.39 -13.76
N HIS A 566 7.29 -5.52 -14.33
CA HIS A 566 5.89 -5.93 -14.43
C HIS A 566 5.65 -7.20 -13.62
N THR A 567 5.00 -7.06 -12.46
CA THR A 567 4.54 -8.19 -11.64
C THR A 567 3.07 -8.54 -11.88
N GLY A 568 2.31 -7.60 -12.45
CA GLY A 568 0.86 -7.60 -12.38
C GLY A 568 0.38 -7.34 -10.94
N LEU A 569 -0.94 -7.28 -10.75
CA LEU A 569 -1.54 -7.08 -9.42
C LEU A 569 -1.21 -8.27 -8.51
N THR A 570 -0.58 -7.99 -7.38
CA THR A 570 -0.21 -9.03 -6.40
C THR A 570 -1.34 -9.36 -5.44
N GLY A 571 -2.31 -8.46 -5.30
CA GLY A 571 -3.41 -8.60 -4.33
C GLY A 571 -3.01 -8.33 -2.88
N THR A 572 -1.82 -7.79 -2.64
CA THR A 572 -1.34 -7.34 -1.32
C THR A 572 -0.79 -5.92 -1.39
N ASN A 573 -0.42 -5.32 -0.25
CA ASN A 573 0.34 -4.08 -0.19
C ASN A 573 1.04 -3.97 1.17
N VAL A 574 2.37 -4.06 1.15
CA VAL A 574 3.25 -3.88 2.32
C VAL A 574 4.37 -2.90 2.00
N MET A 575 4.02 -1.80 1.31
CA MET A 575 4.91 -0.72 0.86
C MET A 575 5.84 -1.14 -0.31
N ASP A 576 7.00 -0.51 -0.44
CA ASP A 576 7.97 -0.77 -1.50
C ASP A 576 9.13 -1.67 -1.03
N ALA A 577 9.74 -2.36 -2.00
CA ALA A 577 10.97 -3.11 -1.81
C ALA A 577 12.04 -2.64 -2.80
N HIS A 578 13.25 -2.46 -2.29
CA HIS A 578 14.45 -2.10 -3.04
C HIS A 578 15.49 -3.20 -2.92
N LEU A 579 16.14 -3.52 -4.03
CA LEU A 579 17.18 -4.54 -4.11
C LEU A 579 18.41 -3.94 -4.77
N LEU A 580 19.53 -3.99 -4.07
CA LEU A 580 20.83 -3.59 -4.57
C LEU A 580 21.72 -4.82 -4.65
N PHE A 581 21.92 -5.31 -5.87
CA PHE A 581 22.80 -6.43 -6.16
C PHE A 581 24.20 -5.92 -6.43
N LEU A 582 25.17 -6.49 -5.72
CA LEU A 582 26.57 -6.11 -5.77
C LEU A 582 27.40 -7.36 -6.02
N ARG A 583 28.23 -7.37 -7.07
CA ARG A 583 29.17 -8.47 -7.32
C ARG A 583 30.60 -7.92 -7.41
N PRO A 584 31.44 -8.16 -6.39
CA PRO A 584 32.87 -7.91 -6.47
C PRO A 584 33.47 -8.66 -7.67
N ARG A 585 34.35 -8.01 -8.43
CA ARG A 585 35.04 -8.56 -9.61
C ARG A 585 36.39 -9.17 -9.29
#